data_AF-A0A2T6APG2-F1
#
_entry.id   AF-A0A2T6APG2-F1
#
_cell.length_a   1.000
_cell.length_b   1.000
_cell.length_c   1.000
_cell.angle_alpha   90.00
_cell.angle_beta   90.00
_cell.angle_gamma   90.00
#
_symmetry.space_group_name_H-M   'P 1'
#
loop_
_entity.id
_entity.type
_entity.pdbx_description
1 polymer ?
#
loop_
_entity_poly.entity_id
_entity_poly.type
_entity_poly.pdbx_seq_one_letter_code
_entity_poly.pdbx_strand_id
1 'polypeptide(L)'
;MTEAKFIARVTDRPLRAEGICFTIRSDGGMTGEIDGVPLAGQWIWRDALFFHWAALGGEELGSDCELIEVRGNRMRYIREEGRGAASVVEICEPD
;
A
#
# COMPACT_ATOMS: atom_id res chain seq x y z
N MET A 1 10.26 6.49 -6.18
CA MET A 1 10.22 6.98 -4.79
C MET A 1 11.35 6.32 -4.00
N THR A 2 11.90 6.91 -2.93
CA THR A 2 12.82 6.19 -2.02
C THR A 2 12.06 5.63 -0.82
N GLU A 3 12.56 4.57 -0.18
CA GLU A 3 11.98 4.00 1.05
C GLU A 3 11.76 5.06 2.13
N ALA A 4 12.81 5.83 2.46
CA ALA A 4 12.72 6.87 3.49
C ALA A 4 11.63 7.91 3.17
N LYS A 5 11.46 8.29 1.90
CA LYS A 5 10.42 9.23 1.49
C LYS A 5 9.03 8.58 1.51
N PHE A 6 8.93 7.28 1.20
CA PHE A 6 7.69 6.53 1.32
C PHE A 6 7.24 6.45 2.79
N ILE A 7 8.12 6.01 3.69
CA ILE A 7 7.87 5.96 5.14
C ILE A 7 7.40 7.34 5.63
N ALA A 8 8.16 8.41 5.33
CA ALA A 8 7.80 9.75 5.78
C ALA A 8 6.47 10.28 5.21
N ARG A 9 5.99 9.79 4.07
CA ARG A 9 4.84 10.37 3.34
C ARG A 9 3.59 9.51 3.30
N VAL A 10 3.70 8.21 3.54
CA VAL A 10 2.59 7.27 3.37
C VAL A 10 2.34 6.47 4.63
N THR A 11 3.37 5.96 5.30
CA THR A 11 3.16 4.99 6.38
C THR A 11 2.48 5.62 7.59
N ASP A 12 1.85 4.75 8.39
CA ASP A 12 1.16 5.07 9.64
C ASP A 12 0.01 6.08 9.47
N ARG A 13 -0.54 6.15 8.25
CA ARG A 13 -1.72 6.94 7.88
C ARG A 13 -2.77 6.06 7.21
N PRO A 14 -4.06 6.35 7.40
CA PRO A 14 -5.10 5.68 6.65
C PRO A 14 -5.00 6.00 5.16
N LEU A 15 -5.10 4.96 4.35
CA LEU A 15 -5.20 5.02 2.91
C LEU A 15 -6.62 4.63 2.52
N ARG A 16 -7.31 5.49 1.75
CA ARG A 16 -8.72 5.29 1.42
C ARG A 16 -8.99 5.41 -0.07
N ALA A 17 -9.88 4.55 -0.56
CA ALA A 17 -10.57 4.68 -1.84
C ALA A 17 -11.98 4.09 -1.68
N GLU A 18 -12.79 4.09 -2.74
CA GLU A 18 -14.09 3.43 -2.73
C GLU A 18 -13.93 1.94 -2.36
N GLY A 19 -14.61 1.50 -1.32
CA GLY A 19 -14.53 0.12 -0.81
C GLY A 19 -13.22 -0.25 -0.12
N ILE A 20 -12.25 0.65 0.03
CA ILE A 20 -10.90 0.33 0.51
C ILE A 20 -10.50 1.23 1.67
N CYS A 21 -10.05 0.64 2.78
CA CYS A 21 -9.42 1.37 3.88
C CYS A 21 -8.31 0.53 4.51
N PHE A 22 -7.05 0.97 4.41
CA PHE A 22 -5.93 0.24 4.99
C PHE A 22 -4.80 1.17 5.44
N THR A 23 -3.88 0.66 6.24
CA THR A 23 -2.69 1.35 6.69
C THR A 23 -1.48 0.50 6.35
N ILE A 24 -0.49 1.12 5.71
CA ILE A 24 0.86 0.56 5.56
C ILE A 24 1.65 1.07 6.76
N ARG A 25 2.16 0.16 7.59
CA ARG A 25 2.88 0.48 8.82
C ARG A 25 4.37 0.64 8.54
N SER A 26 5.02 1.58 9.22
CA SER A 26 6.47 1.81 9.05
C SER A 26 7.34 0.63 9.52
N ASP A 27 6.79 -0.29 10.31
CA ASP A 27 7.45 -1.51 10.80
C ASP A 27 7.43 -2.68 9.81
N GLY A 28 6.91 -2.47 8.59
CA GLY A 28 6.81 -3.52 7.57
C GLY A 28 5.43 -4.20 7.50
N GLY A 29 4.48 -3.86 8.37
CA GLY A 29 3.14 -4.43 8.34
C GLY A 29 2.15 -3.73 7.39
N MET A 30 1.09 -4.43 7.01
CA MET A 30 -0.10 -3.86 6.37
C MET A 30 -1.36 -4.41 7.04
N THR A 31 -2.32 -3.55 7.33
CA THR A 31 -3.61 -3.93 7.93
C THR A 31 -4.73 -3.05 7.41
N GLY A 32 -5.92 -3.61 7.21
CA GLY A 32 -7.08 -2.85 6.78
C GLY A 32 -8.25 -3.72 6.40
N GLU A 33 -9.06 -3.22 5.48
CA GLU A 33 -10.21 -3.90 4.91
C GLU A 33 -10.45 -3.50 3.45
N ILE A 34 -11.00 -4.44 2.68
CA ILE A 34 -11.51 -4.24 1.32
C ILE A 34 -12.94 -4.79 1.30
N ASP A 35 -13.91 -3.94 1.01
CA ASP A 35 -15.35 -4.24 1.02
C ASP A 35 -15.80 -4.94 2.33
N GLY A 36 -15.22 -4.51 3.45
CA GLY A 36 -15.47 -5.08 4.79
C GLY A 36 -14.77 -6.41 5.08
N VAL A 37 -13.95 -6.92 4.15
CA VAL A 37 -13.15 -8.14 4.34
C VAL A 37 -11.76 -7.77 4.87
N PRO A 38 -11.27 -8.38 5.96
CA PRO A 38 -9.99 -8.02 6.56
C PRO A 38 -8.80 -8.22 5.62
N LEU A 39 -7.99 -7.18 5.47
CA LEU A 39 -6.72 -7.19 4.77
C LEU A 39 -5.57 -7.25 5.78
N ALA A 40 -4.64 -8.18 5.57
CA ALA A 40 -3.38 -8.24 6.30
C ALA A 40 -2.23 -8.48 5.33
N GLY A 41 -1.04 -8.00 5.66
CA GLY A 41 0.12 -8.18 4.81
C GLY A 41 1.42 -7.75 5.44
N GLN A 42 2.49 -7.93 4.68
CA GLN A 42 3.84 -7.49 5.00
C GLN A 42 4.44 -6.82 3.76
N TRP A 43 5.37 -5.90 3.96
CA TRP A 43 6.08 -5.25 2.87
C TRP A 43 7.55 -5.02 3.19
N ILE A 44 8.34 -4.93 2.14
CA ILE A 44 9.72 -4.48 2.17
C ILE A 44 9.97 -3.53 1.00
N TRP A 45 10.96 -2.65 1.14
CA TRP A 45 11.47 -1.88 0.01
C TRP A 45 12.64 -2.62 -0.64
N ARG A 46 12.58 -2.80 -1.96
CA ARG A 46 13.65 -3.46 -2.72
C ARG A 46 13.74 -2.86 -4.11
N ASP A 47 14.95 -2.55 -4.57
CA ASP A 47 15.21 -2.12 -5.95
C ASP A 47 14.31 -0.95 -6.41
N ALA A 48 14.08 0.01 -5.49
CA ALA A 48 13.19 1.17 -5.65
C ALA A 48 11.68 0.86 -5.83
N LEU A 49 11.27 -0.37 -5.53
CA LEU A 49 9.90 -0.87 -5.56
C LEU A 49 9.38 -1.20 -4.16
N PHE A 50 8.05 -1.17 -4.03
CA PHE A 50 7.33 -1.65 -2.86
C PHE A 50 6.96 -3.12 -3.08
N PHE A 51 7.70 -4.03 -2.45
CA PHE A 51 7.41 -5.46 -2.50
C PHE A 51 6.45 -5.80 -1.36
N HIS A 52 5.34 -6.48 -1.63
CA HIS A 52 4.40 -6.89 -0.58
C HIS A 52 3.87 -8.31 -0.75
N TRP A 53 3.36 -8.85 0.35
CA TRP A 53 2.52 -10.03 0.42
C TRP A 53 1.22 -9.64 1.11
N ALA A 54 0.09 -10.10 0.59
CA ALA A 54 -1.21 -9.78 1.15
C ALA A 54 -2.09 -11.02 1.31
N ALA A 55 -2.97 -10.98 2.30
CA ALA A 55 -4.06 -11.92 2.50
C ALA A 55 -5.36 -11.14 2.75
N LEU A 56 -6.46 -11.64 2.17
CA LEU A 56 -7.79 -11.06 2.29
C LEU A 56 -8.74 -12.11 2.87
N GLY A 57 -9.32 -11.83 4.03
CA GLY A 57 -10.20 -12.78 4.73
C GLY A 57 -9.49 -14.07 5.16
N GLY A 58 -8.15 -14.04 5.24
CA GLY A 58 -7.32 -15.21 5.52
C GLY A 58 -6.88 -16.00 4.28
N GLU A 59 -7.34 -15.63 3.08
CA GLU A 59 -6.87 -16.20 1.82
C GLU A 59 -5.67 -15.42 1.29
N GLU A 60 -4.55 -16.11 0.99
CA GLU A 60 -3.36 -15.48 0.43
C GLU A 60 -3.61 -14.99 -1.01
N LEU A 61 -3.37 -13.71 -1.26
CA LEU A 61 -3.46 -13.10 -2.59
C LEU A 61 -2.17 -13.22 -3.40
N GLY A 62 -1.09 -13.68 -2.76
CA GLY A 62 0.25 -13.74 -3.33
C GLY A 62 1.07 -12.47 -3.05
N SER A 63 2.17 -12.32 -3.80
CA SER A 63 3.10 -11.21 -3.67
C SER A 63 3.21 -10.38 -4.94
N ASP A 64 3.43 -9.07 -4.82
CA ASP A 64 3.67 -8.17 -5.96
C ASP A 64 4.78 -7.16 -5.65
N CYS A 65 5.42 -6.66 -6.71
CA CYS A 65 6.37 -5.55 -6.70
C CYS A 65 5.71 -4.33 -7.34
N GLU A 66 5.38 -3.31 -6.56
CA GLU A 66 4.66 -2.14 -7.06
C GLU A 66 5.56 -0.92 -7.20
N LEU A 67 5.37 -0.18 -8.30
CA LEU A 67 5.95 1.15 -8.44
C LEU A 67 5.06 2.18 -7.75
N ILE A 68 5.61 2.86 -6.73
CA ILE A 68 4.88 3.86 -5.93
C ILE A 68 5.20 5.27 -6.38
N GLU A 69 4.14 6.04 -6.63
CA GLU A 69 4.18 7.48 -6.86
C GLU A 69 3.27 8.22 -5.88
N VAL A 70 3.75 9.35 -5.35
CA VAL A 70 2.96 10.20 -4.45
C VAL A 70 2.90 11.62 -5.00
N ARG A 71 1.70 12.18 -5.09
CA ARG A 71 1.44 13.57 -5.47
C ARG A 71 0.40 14.17 -4.53
N GLY A 72 0.79 15.21 -3.78
CA GLY A 72 -0.08 15.79 -2.76
C GLY A 72 -0.45 14.76 -1.69
N ASN A 73 -1.76 14.57 -1.48
CA ASN A 73 -2.36 13.58 -0.59
C ASN A 73 -2.81 12.30 -1.34
N ARG A 74 -2.29 12.02 -2.53
CA ARG A 74 -2.64 10.82 -3.30
C ARG A 74 -1.42 9.94 -3.51
N MET A 75 -1.61 8.64 -3.29
CA MET A 75 -0.66 7.60 -3.66
C MET A 75 -1.22 6.82 -4.85
N ARG A 76 -0.39 6.68 -5.89
CA ARG A 76 -0.63 5.79 -7.02
C ARG A 76 0.33 4.61 -6.92
N TYR A 77 -0.21 3.39 -6.98
CA TYR A 77 0.55 2.16 -6.98
C TYR A 77 0.28 1.40 -8.29
N ILE A 78 1.35 0.90 -8.91
CA ILE A 78 1.32 0.28 -10.22
C ILE A 78 1.92 -1.11 -10.11
N ARG A 79 1.11 -2.12 -10.41
CA ARG A 79 1.48 -3.54 -10.30
C ARG A 79 2.56 -3.95 -11.28
N GLU A 80 3.12 -5.14 -11.09
CA GLU A 80 4.06 -5.78 -12.03
C GLU A 80 5.26 -4.88 -12.36
N GLU A 81 5.87 -4.31 -11.31
CA GLU A 81 7.04 -3.43 -11.39
C GLU A 81 6.79 -2.18 -12.26
N GLY A 82 5.56 -1.68 -12.27
CA GLY A 82 5.18 -0.50 -13.06
C GLY A 82 4.66 -0.78 -14.46
N ARG A 83 4.46 -2.05 -14.84
CA ARG A 83 3.96 -2.45 -16.17
C ARG A 83 2.48 -2.86 -16.16
N GLY A 84 1.92 -3.10 -14.98
CA GLY A 84 0.56 -3.57 -14.80
C GLY A 84 -0.46 -2.45 -14.56
N ALA A 85 -1.62 -2.86 -14.03
CA ALA A 85 -2.69 -1.94 -13.66
C ALA A 85 -2.25 -0.96 -12.57
N ALA A 86 -2.79 0.25 -12.63
CA ALA A 86 -2.56 1.29 -11.64
C ALA A 86 -3.83 1.57 -10.85
N SER A 87 -3.66 1.78 -9.55
CA SER A 87 -4.72 2.17 -8.63
C SER A 87 -4.29 3.39 -7.82
N VAL A 88 -5.27 4.14 -7.29
CA VAL A 88 -5.02 5.37 -6.53
C VAL A 88 -5.80 5.32 -5.22
N VAL A 89 -5.12 5.70 -4.15
CA VAL A 89 -5.72 5.90 -2.81
C VAL A 89 -5.35 7.28 -2.29
N GLU A 90 -6.21 7.83 -1.46
CA GLU A 90 -5.97 9.06 -0.73
C GLU A 90 -5.24 8.75 0.58
N ILE A 91 -4.22 9.55 0.89
CA ILE A 91 -3.48 9.54 2.13
C ILE A 91 -4.21 10.50 3.07
N CYS A 92 -4.90 9.96 4.05
CA CYS A 92 -5.61 10.74 5.06
C CYS A 92 -4.63 11.28 6.10
N GLU A 93 -4.92 12.47 6.63
CA GLU A 93 -4.26 12.93 7.85
C GLU A 93 -4.73 12.06 9.03
N PRO A 94 -3.84 11.71 9.97
CA PRO A 94 -4.25 11.09 11.21
C PRO A 94 -5.05 12.10 12.06
N ASP A 95 -6.13 11.64 12.70
CA ASP A 95 -6.97 12.44 13.60
C ASP A 95 -6.21 12.93 14.86
#